data_AF-A0A442UP42-F1
#
_entry.id   AF-A0A442UP42-F1
#
_cell.length_a   1.000
_cell.length_b   1.000
_cell.length_c   1.000
_cell.angle_alpha   90.00
_cell.angle_beta   90.00
_cell.angle_gamma   90.00
#
_symmetry.space_group_name_H-M   'P 1'
#
loop_
_entity.id
_entity.type
_entity.pdbx_description
1 polymer ?
#
loop_
_entity_poly.entity_id
_entity_poly.type
_entity_poly.pdbx_seq_one_letter_code
_entity_poly.pdbx_strand_id
1 'polypeptide(L)'
;MMLLSGRTAIVVGASSGIGLATSREAANRGAHVVMVSRSAEKLEQASQGIAGQPAVFPVDMLDGAGLASAFADFARVDYVVITAVADELARRAPIDQLSDDQIERSFDKMRGYVRILRILAPKLSADGAIVLLCGASAARAPGPGFALLSAESSAIVGWAGRSPRNSRPSA
;
A
#
# COMPACT_ATOMS: atom_id res chain seq x y z
N MET A 1 4.18 -11.83 26.20
CA MET A 1 5.01 -11.09 25.21
C MET A 1 4.12 -10.72 24.03
N MET A 2 4.15 -9.48 23.55
CA MET A 2 3.32 -9.07 22.40
C MET A 2 3.89 -9.63 21.09
N LEU A 3 3.03 -10.12 20.21
CA LEU A 3 3.39 -10.91 19.01
C LEU A 3 4.35 -10.19 18.05
N LEU A 4 4.23 -8.87 17.92
CA LEU A 4 4.99 -8.05 16.96
C LEU A 4 6.01 -7.13 17.65
N SER A 5 6.34 -7.40 18.93
CA SER A 5 7.30 -6.59 19.67
C SER A 5 8.65 -6.50 18.94
N GLY A 6 9.16 -5.28 18.78
CA GLY A 6 10.44 -5.02 18.09
C GLY A 6 10.38 -5.17 16.57
N ARG A 7 9.18 -5.30 15.98
CA ARG A 7 8.98 -5.34 14.53
C ARG A 7 8.50 -4.00 14.00
N THR A 8 8.92 -3.63 12.81
CA THR A 8 8.47 -2.40 12.12
C THR A 8 7.45 -2.73 11.04
N ALA A 9 6.26 -2.11 11.12
CA ALA A 9 5.19 -2.25 10.13
C ALA A 9 4.93 -0.93 9.41
N ILE A 10 5.19 -0.87 8.11
CA ILE A 10 4.82 0.25 7.24
C ILE A 10 3.43 -0.02 6.67
N VAL A 11 2.51 0.91 6.90
CA VAL A 11 1.13 0.85 6.38
C VAL A 11 0.89 2.05 5.47
N VAL A 12 0.68 1.80 4.19
CA VAL A 12 0.38 2.83 3.18
C VAL A 12 -1.12 2.81 2.88
N GLY A 13 -1.75 3.99 2.94
CA GLY A 13 -3.21 4.13 3.01
C GLY A 13 -3.74 4.14 4.45
N ALA A 14 -2.91 4.56 5.42
CA ALA A 14 -3.17 4.37 6.85
C ALA A 14 -4.15 5.36 7.51
N SER A 15 -4.64 6.39 6.80
CA SER A 15 -5.51 7.43 7.39
C SER A 15 -6.96 7.02 7.57
N SER A 16 -7.42 5.89 6.99
CA SER A 16 -8.80 5.42 7.15
C SER A 16 -8.95 3.93 6.86
N GLY A 17 -10.17 3.41 7.05
CA GLY A 17 -10.59 2.08 6.60
C GLY A 17 -9.66 0.95 7.05
N ILE A 18 -9.35 0.05 6.11
CA ILE A 18 -8.52 -1.14 6.35
C ILE A 18 -7.11 -0.75 6.82
N GLY A 19 -6.51 0.29 6.24
CA GLY A 19 -5.17 0.75 6.62
C GLY A 19 -5.11 1.22 8.07
N LEU A 20 -6.06 2.07 8.49
CA LEU A 20 -6.13 2.55 9.87
C LEU A 20 -6.37 1.41 10.88
N ALA A 21 -7.30 0.50 10.56
CA ALA A 21 -7.57 -0.65 11.41
C ALA A 21 -6.33 -1.56 11.54
N THR A 22 -5.59 -1.74 10.44
CA THR A 22 -4.33 -2.51 10.45
C THR A 22 -3.26 -1.83 11.29
N SER A 23 -3.10 -0.50 11.17
CA SER A 23 -2.15 0.27 11.97
C SER A 23 -2.45 0.13 13.48
N ARG A 24 -3.72 0.25 13.86
CA ARG A 24 -4.15 0.08 15.26
C ARG A 24 -3.84 -1.31 15.78
N GLU A 25 -4.19 -2.34 15.02
CA GLU A 25 -4.00 -3.72 15.46
C GLU A 25 -2.51 -4.11 15.52
N ALA A 26 -1.70 -3.66 14.55
CA ALA A 26 -0.26 -3.89 14.58
C ALA A 26 0.39 -3.23 15.80
N ALA A 27 0.00 -2.00 16.13
CA ALA A 27 0.47 -1.28 17.32
C ALA A 27 0.04 -1.96 18.62
N ASN A 28 -1.22 -2.41 18.73
CA ASN A 28 -1.72 -3.17 19.89
C ASN A 28 -0.97 -4.50 20.09
N ARG A 29 -0.40 -5.05 19.01
CA ARG A 29 0.47 -6.23 19.05
C ARG A 29 1.94 -5.89 19.24
N GLY A 30 2.29 -4.63 19.52
CA GLY A 30 3.63 -4.19 19.90
C GLY A 30 4.54 -3.80 18.73
N ALA A 31 4.03 -3.66 17.51
CA ALA A 31 4.83 -3.20 16.38
C ALA A 31 5.12 -1.70 16.46
N HIS A 32 6.28 -1.29 15.96
CA HIS A 32 6.55 0.10 15.59
C HIS A 32 5.84 0.39 14.26
N VAL A 33 4.77 1.18 14.31
CA VAL A 33 3.93 1.44 13.15
C VAL A 33 4.36 2.73 12.46
N VAL A 34 4.51 2.66 11.14
CA VAL A 34 4.77 3.80 10.27
C VAL A 34 3.57 3.96 9.36
N MET A 35 2.87 5.08 9.51
CA MET A 35 1.65 5.39 8.77
C MET A 35 1.98 6.32 7.61
N VAL A 36 1.56 5.93 6.41
CA VAL A 36 1.76 6.72 5.18
C VAL A 36 0.41 6.96 4.52
N SER A 37 0.10 8.21 4.20
CA SER A 37 -1.04 8.60 3.39
C SER A 37 -0.83 10.02 2.88
N ARG A 38 -1.66 10.50 1.97
CA ARG A 38 -1.41 11.77 1.26
C ARG A 38 -1.83 13.01 2.06
N SER A 39 -2.87 12.89 2.87
CA SER A 39 -3.43 13.99 3.64
C SER A 39 -2.80 14.00 5.02
N ALA A 40 -1.99 15.02 5.31
CA ALA A 40 -1.37 15.21 6.62
C ALA A 40 -2.42 15.27 7.73
N GLU A 41 -3.41 16.15 7.58
CA GLU A 41 -4.48 16.34 8.55
C GLU A 41 -5.20 15.03 8.92
N LYS A 42 -5.67 14.27 7.92
CA LYS A 42 -6.36 12.99 8.17
C LYS A 42 -5.44 11.96 8.81
N LEU A 43 -4.17 11.95 8.44
CA LEU A 43 -3.19 10.99 8.95
C LEU A 43 -2.81 11.29 10.41
N GLU A 44 -2.66 12.56 10.76
CA GLU A 44 -2.46 13.03 12.13
C GLU A 44 -3.67 12.75 13.01
N GLN A 45 -4.88 13.05 12.53
CA GLN A 45 -6.10 12.68 13.25
C GLN A 45 -6.22 11.17 13.46
N ALA A 46 -5.87 10.38 12.43
CA ALA A 46 -5.94 8.93 12.50
C ALA A 46 -4.88 8.30 13.42
N SER A 47 -3.72 8.92 13.58
CA SER A 47 -2.65 8.45 14.47
C SER A 47 -2.98 8.68 15.95
N GLN A 48 -3.88 9.63 16.26
CA GLN A 48 -4.36 9.85 17.62
C GLN A 48 -5.03 8.58 18.17
N GLY A 49 -4.63 8.19 19.38
CA GLY A 49 -5.16 7.01 20.06
C GLY A 49 -4.57 5.67 19.59
N ILE A 50 -3.58 5.68 18.69
CA ILE A 50 -2.82 4.47 18.37
C ILE A 50 -1.69 4.29 19.40
N ALA A 51 -1.59 3.08 19.96
CA ALA A 51 -0.54 2.74 20.92
C ALA A 51 0.86 2.95 20.32
N GLY A 52 1.83 3.32 21.17
CA GLY A 52 3.23 3.44 20.75
C GLY A 52 3.57 4.63 19.85
N GLN A 53 2.63 5.57 19.63
CA GLN A 53 2.83 6.83 18.87
C GLN A 53 3.44 6.57 17.48
N PRO A 54 2.63 6.14 16.49
CA PRO A 54 3.16 5.78 15.18
C PRO A 54 3.84 6.96 14.49
N ALA A 55 4.88 6.68 13.72
CA ALA A 55 5.49 7.67 12.83
C ALA A 55 4.54 7.99 11.68
N VAL A 56 4.45 9.25 11.29
CA VAL A 56 3.48 9.75 10.30
C VAL A 56 4.21 10.39 9.12
N PHE A 57 3.92 9.92 7.90
CA PHE A 57 4.51 10.44 6.67
C PHE A 57 3.42 10.84 5.67
N PRO A 58 3.15 12.16 5.51
CA PRO A 58 2.16 12.66 4.56
C PRO A 58 2.71 12.66 3.14
N VAL A 59 2.61 11.53 2.43
CA VAL A 59 3.22 11.33 1.11
C VAL A 59 2.25 10.64 0.15
N ASP A 60 2.21 11.10 -1.11
CA ASP A 60 1.51 10.41 -2.19
C ASP A 60 2.29 9.16 -2.63
N MET A 61 1.60 8.03 -2.76
CA MET A 61 2.23 6.80 -3.27
C MET A 61 2.73 6.94 -4.73
N LEU A 62 2.24 7.94 -5.46
CA LEU A 62 2.72 8.31 -6.79
C LEU A 62 3.89 9.31 -6.76
N ASP A 63 4.28 9.84 -5.59
CA ASP A 63 5.46 10.68 -5.43
C ASP A 63 6.68 9.83 -5.05
N GLY A 64 7.57 9.62 -6.02
CA GLY A 64 8.73 8.75 -5.82
C GLY A 64 9.84 9.39 -5.02
N ALA A 65 10.01 10.70 -5.13
CA ALA A 65 11.01 11.42 -4.35
C ALA A 65 10.56 11.51 -2.90
N GLY A 66 9.29 11.85 -2.66
CA GLY A 66 8.69 11.86 -1.34
C GLY A 66 8.76 10.51 -0.65
N LEU A 67 8.42 9.40 -1.33
CA LEU A 67 8.53 8.05 -0.76
C LEU A 67 9.98 7.66 -0.46
N ALA A 68 10.92 7.98 -1.35
CA ALA A 68 12.33 7.68 -1.13
C ALA A 68 12.88 8.44 0.08
N SER A 69 12.52 9.72 0.23
CA SER A 69 12.87 10.55 1.38
C SER A 69 12.25 10.01 2.67
N ALA A 70 10.93 9.74 2.67
CA ALA A 70 10.21 9.22 3.82
C ALA A 70 10.77 7.88 4.32
N PHE A 71 11.28 7.05 3.42
CA PHE A 71 11.83 5.74 3.79
C PHE A 71 13.35 5.70 3.92
N ALA A 72 14.06 6.82 3.77
CA ALA A 72 15.52 6.86 3.71
C ALA A 72 16.18 6.23 4.95
N ASP A 73 15.72 6.65 6.13
CA ASP A 73 16.35 6.30 7.42
C ASP A 73 15.98 4.90 7.94
N PHE A 74 15.04 4.21 7.31
CA PHE A 74 14.68 2.85 7.70
C PHE A 74 15.73 1.86 7.22
N ALA A 75 16.59 1.39 8.12
CA ALA A 75 17.56 0.35 7.80
C ALA A 75 16.90 -1.02 7.55
N ARG A 76 15.79 -1.30 8.25
CA ARG A 76 15.05 -2.56 8.17
C ARG A 76 13.55 -2.34 8.38
N VAL A 77 12.73 -3.10 7.66
CA VAL A 77 11.28 -3.19 7.86
C VAL A 77 10.84 -4.65 7.89
N ASP A 78 9.81 -4.98 8.68
CA ASP A 78 9.33 -6.35 8.80
C ASP A 78 8.05 -6.58 8.01
N TYR A 79 7.13 -5.61 8.05
CA TYR A 79 5.84 -5.73 7.38
C TYR A 79 5.57 -4.51 6.51
N VAL A 80 5.15 -4.74 5.27
CA VAL A 80 4.69 -3.69 4.36
C VAL A 80 3.26 -4.00 3.96
N VAL A 81 2.33 -3.17 4.41
CA VAL A 81 0.91 -3.29 4.09
C VAL A 81 0.52 -2.12 3.20
N ILE A 82 0.08 -2.40 1.98
CA ILE A 82 -0.34 -1.37 1.03
C ILE A 82 -1.84 -1.52 0.78
N THR A 83 -2.60 -0.59 1.34
CA THR A 83 -4.06 -0.46 1.18
C THR A 83 -4.45 0.75 0.35
N ALA A 84 -3.50 1.65 0.09
CA ALA A 84 -3.72 2.87 -0.65
C ALA A 84 -4.29 2.61 -2.05
N VAL A 85 -5.04 3.60 -2.49
CA VAL A 85 -5.72 3.69 -3.78
C VAL A 85 -5.44 5.09 -4.31
N ALA A 86 -4.99 5.19 -5.55
CA ALA A 86 -4.63 6.49 -6.15
C ALA A 86 -5.89 7.32 -6.36
N ASP A 87 -6.90 6.68 -6.91
CA ASP A 87 -8.19 7.28 -7.23
C ASP A 87 -9.28 6.19 -7.21
N GLU A 88 -10.19 6.26 -6.24
CA GLU A 88 -11.23 5.24 -6.05
C GLU A 88 -12.38 5.35 -7.08
N LEU A 89 -12.54 6.53 -7.70
CA LEU A 89 -13.71 6.87 -8.51
C LEU A 89 -13.37 7.16 -9.97
N ALA A 90 -12.16 7.62 -10.29
CA ALA A 90 -11.78 7.96 -11.67
C ALA A 90 -11.72 6.78 -12.65
N ARG A 91 -12.04 5.54 -12.24
CA ARG A 91 -11.88 4.34 -13.09
C ARG A 91 -13.20 3.62 -13.36
N ARG A 92 -14.33 4.26 -13.06
CA ARG A 92 -15.65 3.69 -13.27
C ARG A 92 -16.35 4.37 -14.44
N ALA A 93 -16.39 3.70 -15.59
CA ALA A 93 -17.21 4.10 -16.73
C ALA A 93 -17.41 2.91 -17.69
N PRO A 94 -18.55 2.83 -18.38
CA PRO A 94 -18.70 1.98 -19.57
C PRO A 94 -17.53 2.18 -20.55
N ILE A 95 -17.17 1.14 -21.31
CA ILE A 95 -15.98 1.17 -22.19
C ILE A 95 -16.06 2.31 -23.22
N ASP A 96 -17.25 2.60 -23.73
CA ASP A 96 -17.54 3.65 -24.71
C ASP A 96 -17.59 5.07 -24.10
N GLN A 97 -17.45 5.19 -22.78
CA GLN A 97 -17.49 6.47 -22.04
C GLN A 97 -16.19 6.75 -21.27
N LEU A 98 -15.17 5.90 -21.43
CA LEU A 98 -13.87 6.12 -20.82
C LEU A 98 -13.20 7.36 -21.44
N SER A 99 -12.70 8.26 -20.60
CA SER A 99 -11.81 9.33 -21.05
C SER A 99 -10.36 8.88 -21.08
N ASP A 100 -9.53 9.58 -21.86
CA ASP A 100 -8.08 9.32 -21.92
C ASP A 100 -7.41 9.42 -20.54
N ASP A 101 -7.83 10.36 -19.69
CA ASP A 101 -7.31 10.47 -18.32
C ASP A 101 -7.61 9.22 -17.49
N GLN A 102 -8.81 8.64 -17.64
CA GLN A 102 -9.18 7.41 -16.92
C GLN A 102 -8.35 6.22 -17.41
N ILE A 103 -8.04 6.16 -18.70
CA ILE A 103 -7.18 5.14 -19.30
C ILE A 103 -5.76 5.28 -18.77
N GLU A 104 -5.16 6.46 -18.84
CA GLU A 104 -3.79 6.71 -18.39
C GLU A 104 -3.62 6.45 -16.89
N ARG A 105 -4.60 6.84 -16.08
CA ARG A 105 -4.56 6.69 -14.61
C ARG A 105 -5.07 5.35 -14.11
N SER A 106 -5.52 4.47 -15.01
CA SER A 106 -6.14 3.17 -14.68
C SER A 106 -5.23 2.25 -13.84
N PHE A 107 -3.91 2.35 -14.02
CA PHE A 107 -2.91 1.55 -13.32
C PHE A 107 -2.13 2.32 -12.25
N ASP A 108 -2.53 3.52 -11.86
CA ASP A 108 -1.80 4.30 -10.86
C ASP A 108 -1.66 3.58 -9.51
N LYS A 109 -2.64 2.77 -9.08
CA LYS A 109 -2.47 2.03 -7.82
C LYS A 109 -1.42 0.94 -7.98
N MET A 110 -1.41 0.22 -9.09
CA MET A 110 -0.33 -0.72 -9.40
C MET A 110 1.05 -0.02 -9.47
N ARG A 111 1.15 1.12 -10.16
CA ARG A 111 2.39 1.93 -10.24
C ARG A 111 2.89 2.35 -8.87
N GLY A 112 1.99 2.81 -7.99
CA GLY A 112 2.28 3.15 -6.61
C GLY A 112 2.82 1.94 -5.82
N TYR A 113 2.18 0.77 -5.96
CA TYR A 113 2.58 -0.45 -5.24
C TYR A 113 3.98 -0.89 -5.66
N VAL A 114 4.26 -0.94 -6.97
CA VAL A 114 5.58 -1.28 -7.51
C VAL A 114 6.64 -0.29 -7.02
N ARG A 115 6.32 1.01 -7.01
CA ARG A 115 7.25 2.05 -6.57
C ARG A 115 7.63 1.92 -5.10
N ILE A 116 6.64 1.75 -4.23
CA ILE A 116 6.83 1.54 -2.79
C ILE A 116 7.69 0.28 -2.57
N LEU A 117 7.33 -0.83 -3.21
CA LEU A 117 8.04 -2.09 -3.01
C LEU A 117 9.44 -2.08 -3.61
N ARG A 118 9.69 -1.35 -4.70
CA ARG A 118 11.05 -1.15 -5.20
C ARG A 118 11.96 -0.46 -4.18
N ILE A 119 11.41 0.46 -3.39
CA ILE A 119 12.15 1.18 -2.32
C ILE A 119 12.33 0.29 -1.07
N LEU A 120 11.27 -0.42 -0.67
CA LEU A 120 11.24 -1.15 0.60
C LEU A 120 11.73 -2.60 0.53
N ALA A 121 11.66 -3.27 -0.64
CA ALA A 121 12.09 -4.65 -0.77
C ALA A 121 13.56 -4.90 -0.36
N PRO A 122 14.53 -4.02 -0.70
CA PRO A 122 15.91 -4.17 -0.20
C PRO A 122 16.05 -4.03 1.33
N LYS A 123 15.06 -3.42 1.99
CA LYS A 123 15.03 -3.18 3.44
C LYS A 123 14.17 -4.22 4.18
N LEU A 124 13.49 -5.12 3.45
CA LEU A 124 12.59 -6.10 4.03
C LEU A 124 13.38 -7.20 4.75
N SER A 125 12.99 -7.50 5.99
CA SER A 125 13.61 -8.57 6.77
C SER A 125 13.37 -9.95 6.15
N ALA A 126 14.25 -10.92 6.45
CA ALA A 126 14.14 -12.29 5.96
C ALA A 126 12.83 -12.99 6.37
N ASP A 127 12.30 -12.65 7.55
CA ASP A 127 11.01 -13.13 8.07
C ASP A 127 9.87 -12.15 7.81
N GLY A 128 10.10 -11.17 6.92
CA GLY A 128 9.16 -10.12 6.62
C GLY A 128 8.07 -10.56 5.65
N ALA A 129 6.99 -9.80 5.61
CA ALA A 129 5.87 -10.04 4.71
C ALA A 129 5.38 -8.76 4.04
N ILE A 130 4.90 -8.93 2.82
CA ILE A 130 4.24 -7.89 2.04
C ILE A 130 2.77 -8.27 1.91
N VAL A 131 1.88 -7.35 2.25
CA VAL A 131 0.43 -7.50 2.12
C VAL A 131 -0.10 -6.42 1.19
N LEU A 132 -0.72 -6.83 0.09
CA LEU A 132 -1.25 -5.93 -0.93
C LEU A 132 -2.77 -6.05 -0.99
N LEU A 133 -3.46 -4.92 -0.91
CA LEU A 133 -4.90 -4.89 -1.10
C LEU A 133 -5.24 -4.96 -2.59
N CYS A 134 -5.85 -6.06 -3.02
CA CYS A 134 -6.54 -6.15 -4.30
C CYS A 134 -8.06 -5.97 -4.10
N GLY A 135 -8.75 -5.36 -5.07
CA GLY A 135 -10.20 -5.23 -5.01
C GLY A 135 -10.88 -6.57 -5.26
N ALA A 136 -12.08 -6.77 -4.69
CA ALA A 136 -12.88 -7.98 -4.90
C ALA A 136 -13.24 -8.25 -6.38
N SER A 137 -13.17 -7.21 -7.21
CA SER A 137 -13.33 -7.27 -8.67
C SER A 137 -12.30 -8.17 -9.38
N ALA A 138 -11.17 -8.49 -8.74
CA ALA A 138 -10.23 -9.48 -9.26
C ALA A 138 -10.79 -10.91 -9.26
N ALA A 139 -11.72 -11.20 -8.35
CA ALA A 139 -12.27 -12.54 -8.16
C ALA A 139 -13.72 -12.68 -8.63
N ARG A 140 -14.47 -11.57 -8.73
CA ARG A 140 -15.87 -11.56 -9.14
C ARG A 140 -16.07 -10.48 -10.17
N ALA A 141 -16.68 -10.84 -11.30
CA ALA A 141 -17.03 -9.88 -12.35
C ALA A 141 -18.01 -8.83 -11.78
N PRO A 142 -17.59 -7.58 -11.62
CA PRO A 142 -18.52 -6.51 -11.27
C PRO A 142 -19.47 -6.21 -12.44
N GLY A 143 -20.54 -5.46 -12.17
CA GLY A 143 -21.44 -4.95 -13.21
C GLY A 143 -20.75 -3.99 -14.19
N PRO A 144 -21.50 -3.43 -15.15
CA PRO A 144 -20.96 -2.48 -16.12
C PRO A 144 -20.17 -1.33 -15.47
N GLY A 145 -19.08 -0.92 -16.10
CA GLY A 145 -18.28 0.23 -15.68
C GLY A 145 -17.03 -0.08 -14.87
N PHE A 146 -16.76 -1.34 -14.54
CA PHE A 146 -15.65 -1.72 -13.65
C PHE A 146 -14.49 -2.44 -14.36
N ALA A 147 -14.45 -2.41 -15.69
CA ALA A 147 -13.46 -3.15 -16.49
C ALA A 147 -12.01 -2.79 -16.10
N LEU A 148 -11.67 -1.50 -16.08
CA LEU A 148 -10.32 -1.04 -15.71
C LEU A 148 -9.95 -1.37 -14.25
N LEU A 149 -10.90 -1.20 -13.33
CA LEU A 149 -10.71 -1.52 -11.92
C LEU A 149 -10.49 -3.05 -11.71
N SER A 150 -11.14 -3.88 -12.51
CA SER A 150 -10.97 -5.34 -12.51
C SER A 150 -9.62 -5.74 -13.10
N ALA A 151 -9.22 -5.12 -14.22
CA ALA A 151 -7.93 -5.34 -14.85
C ALA A 151 -6.77 -5.00 -13.90
N GLU A 152 -6.83 -3.83 -13.23
CA GLU A 152 -5.82 -3.44 -12.26
C GLU A 152 -5.74 -4.41 -11.07
N SER A 153 -6.90 -4.76 -10.48
CA SER A 153 -6.91 -5.67 -9.32
C SER A 153 -6.38 -7.05 -9.70
N SER A 154 -6.70 -7.53 -10.90
CA SER A 154 -6.17 -8.79 -11.44
C SER A 154 -4.66 -8.71 -11.69
N ALA A 155 -4.15 -7.57 -12.16
CA ALA A 155 -2.72 -7.35 -12.34
C ALA A 155 -1.96 -7.38 -11.00
N ILE A 156 -2.53 -6.82 -9.93
CA ILE A 156 -1.95 -6.91 -8.59
C ILE A 156 -1.87 -8.37 -8.12
N VAL A 157 -2.92 -9.16 -8.31
CA VAL A 157 -2.93 -10.59 -7.97
C VAL A 157 -1.86 -11.35 -8.77
N GLY A 158 -1.82 -11.16 -10.08
CA GLY A 158 -0.86 -11.82 -10.96
C GLY A 158 0.59 -11.45 -10.65
N TRP A 159 0.84 -10.20 -10.26
CA TRP A 159 2.16 -9.74 -9.84
C TRP A 159 2.57 -10.29 -8.48
N ALA A 160 1.69 -10.23 -7.47
CA ALA A 160 1.97 -10.75 -6.13
C ALA A 160 2.30 -12.25 -6.14
N GLY A 161 1.59 -13.04 -6.94
CA GLY A 161 1.85 -14.47 -7.09
C GLY A 161 3.22 -14.81 -7.70
N ARG A 162 3.90 -13.83 -8.31
CA ARG A 162 5.22 -14.00 -8.95
C ARG A 162 6.31 -13.13 -8.32
N SER A 163 5.98 -12.25 -7.39
CA SER A 163 6.88 -11.26 -6.82
C SER A 163 6.70 -11.16 -5.31
N PRO A 164 7.59 -11.79 -4.54
CA PRO A 164 8.13 -11.08 -3.38
C PRO A 164 9.64 -11.26 -3.13
N ARG A 165 10.35 -12.13 -3.87
CA ARG A 165 11.78 -12.44 -3.65
C ARG A 165 12.60 -12.75 -4.89
N ASN A 166 12.20 -12.29 -6.08
CA ASN A 166 13.09 -12.35 -7.25
C ASN A 166 14.21 -11.30 -7.12
N SER A 167 15.02 -11.40 -6.07
CA SER A 167 16.44 -11.13 -6.12
C SER A 167 17.03 -12.00 -7.23
N ARG A 168 17.97 -11.43 -7.97
CA ARG A 168 18.74 -12.06 -9.06
C ARG A 168 19.06 -13.54 -8.75
N PRO A 169 19.10 -14.42 -9.77
CA PRO A 169 19.60 -15.79 -9.55
C PRO A 169 20.90 -15.70 -8.75
N SER A 170 21.01 -16.54 -7.71
CA SER A 170 22.25 -16.73 -6.98
C SER A 170 23.36 -16.99 -8.00
N ALA A 171 24.28 -16.05 -8.11
CA ALA A 171 25.51 -16.23 -8.87
C ALA A 171 26.43 -17.19 -8.13
#